data_AF-A0A852G6J0-F1
#
_entry.id   AF-A0A852G6J0-F1
#
_cell.length_a   1.000
_cell.length_b   1.000
_cell.length_c   1.000
_cell.angle_alpha   90.00
_cell.angle_beta   90.00
_cell.angle_gamma   90.00
#
_symmetry.space_group_name_H-M   'P 1'
#
loop_
_entity.id
_entity.type
_entity.pdbx_description
1 polymer ?
#
loop_
_entity_poly.entity_id
_entity_poly.type
_entity_poly.pdbx_seq_one_letter_code
_entity_poly.pdbx_strand_id
1 'polypeptide(L)'
;PPPLQGEQILQELLGLSRRGVAVRVAVSRPSAKSPLNDLRALEQSGAAVRAVDMPQLTGGVLHTKFWLVDGTHLYVGSANMDWRSLTQVKELGAAVYNCSCLAQDLRKIFEAYWALGVPGASIPAPWPENYSTAFNMETPLELKLNDTAAAVYFSSSPPPLCAEGRTPDLGALLDVIDAAEAFVAVAVMSYLPTTEFSRPRRFWPAIDNRLRRAVFERGVKVRLLAACWRHSSPAMFPFLRSLAALADNRNTYGVE
;
A
#
# COMPACT_ATOMS: atom_id res chain seq x y z
N PRO A 1 10.21 -10.20 -16.10
CA PRO A 1 9.42 -10.94 -17.12
C PRO A 1 9.38 -10.13 -18.43
N PRO A 2 9.10 -10.72 -19.60
CA PRO A 2 9.07 -9.96 -20.84
C PRO A 2 7.90 -8.95 -20.83
N PRO A 3 8.07 -7.74 -21.41
CA PRO A 3 7.05 -6.68 -21.45
C PRO A 3 5.69 -7.13 -22.00
N LEU A 4 5.70 -8.12 -22.89
CA LEU A 4 4.52 -8.75 -23.50
C LEU A 4 3.47 -9.20 -22.49
N GLN A 5 3.87 -9.70 -21.31
CA GLN A 5 2.92 -10.19 -20.30
C GLN A 5 2.09 -9.05 -19.69
N GLY A 6 2.70 -7.88 -19.48
CA GLY A 6 1.98 -6.71 -18.99
C GLY A 6 1.00 -6.19 -20.03
N GLU A 7 1.43 -6.06 -21.28
CA GLU A 7 0.58 -5.58 -22.37
C GLU A 7 -0.64 -6.49 -22.57
N GLN A 8 -0.47 -7.81 -22.43
CA GLN A 8 -1.57 -8.77 -22.46
C GLN A 8 -2.60 -8.51 -21.36
N ILE A 9 -2.17 -8.18 -20.14
CA ILE A 9 -3.09 -7.81 -19.04
C ILE A 9 -3.94 -6.60 -19.43
N LEU A 10 -3.33 -5.55 -20.00
CA LEU A 10 -4.07 -4.38 -20.46
C LEU A 10 -5.08 -4.75 -21.56
N GLN A 11 -4.69 -5.57 -22.54
CA GLN A 11 -5.60 -6.02 -23.60
C GLN A 11 -6.80 -6.81 -23.05
N GLU A 12 -6.57 -7.70 -22.08
CA GLU A 12 -7.65 -8.45 -21.43
C GLU A 12 -8.64 -7.53 -20.70
N LEU A 13 -8.13 -6.52 -19.98
CA LEU A 13 -8.94 -5.52 -19.30
C LEU A 13 -9.79 -4.70 -20.29
N LEU A 14 -9.21 -4.27 -21.42
CA LEU A 14 -9.93 -3.56 -22.49
C LEU A 14 -11.05 -4.42 -23.12
N GLY A 15 -10.92 -5.75 -23.07
CA GLY A 15 -11.93 -6.67 -23.57
C GLY A 15 -13.07 -6.97 -22.59
N LEU A 16 -12.95 -6.63 -21.30
CA LEU A 16 -13.90 -7.05 -20.26
C LEU A 16 -15.31 -6.49 -20.45
N SER A 17 -15.44 -5.19 -20.72
CA SER A 17 -16.75 -4.56 -20.90
C SER A 17 -17.54 -5.16 -22.07
N ARG A 18 -16.85 -5.56 -23.15
CA ARG A 18 -17.46 -6.26 -24.29
C ARG A 18 -17.97 -7.66 -23.95
N ARG A 19 -17.41 -8.28 -22.91
CA ARG A 19 -17.85 -9.55 -22.33
C ARG A 19 -18.95 -9.38 -21.27
N GLY A 20 -19.45 -8.17 -21.05
CA GLY A 20 -20.48 -7.88 -20.05
C GLY A 20 -19.95 -7.74 -18.62
N VAL A 21 -18.63 -7.65 -18.44
CA VAL A 21 -18.01 -7.46 -17.11
C VAL A 21 -17.89 -5.97 -16.80
N ALA A 22 -18.46 -5.53 -15.67
CA ALA A 22 -18.36 -4.14 -15.23
C ALA A 22 -16.97 -3.83 -14.66
N VAL A 23 -16.27 -2.86 -15.23
CA VAL A 23 -14.94 -2.43 -14.78
C VAL A 23 -15.03 -1.04 -14.15
N ARG A 24 -14.56 -0.92 -12.91
CA ARG A 24 -14.43 0.37 -12.19
C ARG A 24 -12.98 0.60 -11.81
N VAL A 25 -12.47 1.80 -12.08
CA VAL A 25 -11.09 2.19 -11.78
C VAL A 25 -11.08 3.49 -11.00
N ALA A 26 -10.57 3.47 -9.77
CA ALA A 26 -10.27 4.67 -9.01
C ALA A 26 -8.77 4.96 -9.12
N VAL A 27 -8.40 6.16 -9.56
CA VAL A 27 -7.01 6.58 -9.76
C VAL A 27 -6.70 7.88 -9.04
N SER A 28 -5.43 8.10 -8.73
CA SER A 28 -4.98 9.44 -8.31
C SER A 28 -5.24 10.44 -9.43
N ARG A 29 -5.56 11.69 -9.07
CA ARG A 29 -5.69 12.78 -10.05
C ARG A 29 -4.47 12.81 -11.00
N PRO A 30 -4.68 12.71 -12.32
CA PRO A 30 -3.60 12.73 -13.30
C PRO A 30 -2.78 14.02 -13.20
N SER A 31 -1.46 13.91 -13.39
CA SER A 31 -0.54 15.04 -13.45
C SER A 31 0.02 15.20 -14.87
N ALA A 32 0.61 16.36 -15.18
CA ALA A 32 1.28 16.58 -16.47
C ALA A 32 2.41 15.57 -16.76
N LYS A 33 2.90 14.86 -15.73
CA LYS A 33 3.96 13.84 -15.82
C LYS A 33 3.44 12.42 -15.99
N SER A 34 2.12 12.20 -15.93
CA SER A 34 1.50 10.88 -15.98
C SER A 34 0.69 10.75 -17.28
N PRO A 35 1.17 9.99 -18.28
CA PRO A 35 0.47 9.84 -19.55
C PRO A 35 -0.89 9.16 -19.32
N LEU A 36 -1.94 9.78 -19.86
CA LEU A 36 -3.34 9.37 -19.70
C LEU A 36 -3.79 8.28 -20.67
N ASN A 37 -2.92 7.79 -21.54
CA ASN A 37 -3.32 7.00 -22.70
C ASN A 37 -4.00 5.68 -22.32
N ASP A 38 -3.42 4.93 -21.37
CA ASP A 38 -3.97 3.64 -20.94
C ASP A 38 -5.31 3.82 -20.20
N LEU A 39 -5.45 4.88 -19.39
CA LEU A 39 -6.73 5.21 -18.73
C LEU A 39 -7.80 5.62 -19.73
N ARG A 40 -7.46 6.45 -20.72
CA ARG A 40 -8.39 6.81 -21.80
C ARG A 40 -8.81 5.60 -22.62
N ALA A 41 -7.89 4.67 -22.89
CA ALA A 41 -8.20 3.43 -23.59
C ALA A 41 -9.20 2.58 -22.77
N LEU A 42 -9.00 2.49 -21.45
CA LEU A 42 -9.95 1.81 -20.55
C LEU A 42 -11.32 2.49 -20.56
N GLU A 43 -11.41 3.82 -20.45
CA GLU A 43 -12.67 4.55 -20.55
C GLU A 43 -13.36 4.31 -21.90
N GLN A 44 -12.62 4.40 -23.01
CA GLN A 44 -13.13 4.15 -24.36
C GLN A 44 -13.58 2.71 -24.56
N SER A 45 -13.02 1.76 -23.81
CA SER A 45 -13.44 0.36 -23.81
C SER A 45 -14.71 0.11 -22.98
N GLY A 46 -15.21 1.11 -22.25
CA GLY A 46 -16.42 1.03 -21.43
C GLY A 46 -16.18 0.91 -19.93
N ALA A 47 -14.93 1.00 -19.46
CA ALA A 47 -14.65 1.05 -18.03
C ALA A 47 -15.10 2.38 -17.43
N ALA A 48 -15.66 2.37 -16.22
CA ALA A 48 -15.93 3.58 -15.47
C ALA A 48 -14.66 3.98 -14.69
N VAL A 49 -14.12 5.16 -14.99
CA VAL A 49 -12.91 5.68 -14.33
C VAL A 49 -13.25 6.91 -13.50
N ARG A 50 -12.72 6.98 -12.28
CA ARG A 50 -12.84 8.14 -11.39
C ARG A 50 -11.47 8.56 -10.89
N ALA A 51 -11.17 9.84 -11.05
CA ALA A 51 -10.00 10.47 -10.44
C ALA A 51 -10.36 10.96 -9.04
N VAL A 52 -9.60 10.54 -8.04
CA VAL A 52 -9.76 10.98 -6.65
C VAL A 52 -8.83 12.17 -6.40
N ASP A 53 -9.39 13.31 -5.99
CA ASP A 53 -8.62 14.54 -5.74
C ASP A 53 -7.96 14.53 -4.36
N MET A 54 -7.03 13.60 -4.16
CA MET A 54 -6.24 13.51 -2.92
C MET A 54 -5.48 14.80 -2.56
N PRO A 55 -4.97 15.62 -3.52
CA PRO A 55 -4.41 16.92 -3.20
C PRO A 55 -5.41 17.84 -2.48
N GLN A 56 -6.65 17.91 -2.96
CA GLN A 56 -7.70 18.69 -2.29
C GLN A 56 -8.12 18.07 -0.95
N LEU A 57 -8.29 16.74 -0.91
CA LEU A 57 -8.86 16.04 0.25
C LEU A 57 -7.87 15.91 1.42
N THR A 58 -6.58 15.74 1.12
CA THR A 58 -5.56 15.36 2.12
C THR A 58 -4.22 16.06 1.95
N GLY A 59 -4.01 16.80 0.86
CA GLY A 59 -2.70 17.29 0.45
C GLY A 59 -1.75 16.22 -0.10
N GLY A 60 -2.24 14.99 -0.32
CA GLY A 60 -1.48 13.82 -0.75
C GLY A 60 -1.82 13.31 -2.16
N VAL A 61 -1.51 12.04 -2.41
CA VAL A 61 -1.83 11.30 -3.65
C VAL A 61 -2.44 9.94 -3.33
N LEU A 62 -3.25 9.39 -4.23
CA LEU A 62 -3.76 8.03 -4.05
C LEU A 62 -2.65 7.04 -4.44
N HIS A 63 -2.07 6.37 -3.43
CA HIS A 63 -0.94 5.47 -3.62
C HIS A 63 -1.26 3.98 -3.35
N THR A 64 -2.53 3.65 -3.11
CA THR A 64 -2.99 2.28 -2.91
C THR A 64 -3.03 1.53 -4.25
N LYS A 65 -2.62 0.27 -4.26
CA LYS A 65 -2.71 -0.61 -5.45
C LYS A 65 -3.32 -1.96 -5.07
N PHE A 66 -4.58 -2.17 -5.41
CA PHE A 66 -5.27 -3.45 -5.24
C PHE A 66 -6.29 -3.70 -6.35
N TRP A 67 -6.69 -4.96 -6.51
CA TRP A 67 -7.75 -5.41 -7.42
C TRP A 67 -8.82 -6.12 -6.60
N LEU A 68 -10.07 -6.00 -7.03
CA LEU A 68 -11.20 -6.74 -6.51
C LEU A 68 -11.96 -7.34 -7.68
N VAL A 69 -12.18 -8.66 -7.63
CA VAL A 69 -12.86 -9.41 -8.69
C VAL A 69 -14.04 -10.14 -8.08
N ASP A 70 -15.24 -9.87 -8.60
CA ASP A 70 -16.52 -10.51 -8.25
C ASP A 70 -16.85 -10.52 -6.74
N GLY A 71 -16.24 -9.64 -5.96
CA GLY A 71 -16.39 -9.60 -4.50
C GLY A 71 -15.86 -10.86 -3.80
N THR A 72 -14.97 -11.60 -4.46
CA THR A 72 -14.49 -12.91 -4.01
C THR A 72 -12.97 -13.02 -4.04
N HIS A 73 -12.32 -12.42 -5.03
CA HIS A 73 -10.87 -12.44 -5.18
C HIS A 73 -10.30 -11.04 -5.01
N LEU A 74 -9.09 -10.96 -4.48
CA LEU A 74 -8.37 -9.71 -4.34
C LEU A 74 -6.88 -9.89 -4.62
N TYR A 75 -6.25 -8.79 -5.02
CA TYR A 75 -4.81 -8.64 -5.03
C TYR A 75 -4.47 -7.33 -4.33
N VAL A 76 -3.45 -7.29 -3.49
CA VAL A 76 -2.90 -6.06 -2.91
C VAL A 76 -1.38 -6.13 -2.93
N GLY A 77 -0.69 -5.05 -3.28
CA GLY A 77 0.77 -5.08 -3.36
C GLY A 77 1.40 -3.74 -3.74
N SER A 78 2.71 -3.79 -3.97
CA SER A 78 3.53 -2.62 -4.28
C SER A 78 3.50 -2.22 -5.76
N ALA A 79 3.18 -3.17 -6.66
CA ALA A 79 3.16 -2.93 -8.10
C ALA A 79 2.18 -1.81 -8.46
N ASN A 80 2.68 -0.79 -9.16
CA ASN A 80 1.79 0.17 -9.81
C ASN A 80 0.90 -0.56 -10.83
N MET A 81 -0.32 -0.06 -10.99
CA MET A 81 -1.30 -0.62 -11.94
C MET A 81 -1.06 -0.10 -13.35
N ASP A 82 0.21 -0.07 -13.75
CA ASP A 82 0.67 0.07 -15.11
C ASP A 82 1.35 -1.23 -15.53
N TRP A 83 1.14 -1.61 -16.79
CA TRP A 83 1.60 -2.90 -17.28
C TRP A 83 3.13 -3.06 -17.22
N ARG A 84 3.88 -1.96 -17.16
CA ARG A 84 5.34 -1.96 -17.10
C ARG A 84 5.80 -2.36 -15.69
N SER A 85 5.18 -1.79 -14.65
CA SER A 85 5.45 -2.14 -13.24
C SER A 85 5.19 -3.61 -12.92
N LEU A 86 4.18 -4.23 -13.54
CA LEU A 86 3.84 -5.65 -13.28
C LEU A 86 4.93 -6.65 -13.72
N THR A 87 5.84 -6.25 -14.60
CA THR A 87 6.79 -7.19 -15.22
C THR A 87 8.26 -6.78 -15.14
N GLN A 88 8.54 -5.50 -14.89
CA GLN A 88 9.89 -4.93 -15.01
C GLN A 88 10.49 -4.44 -13.69
N VAL A 89 9.69 -4.30 -12.64
CA VAL A 89 10.12 -3.81 -11.32
C VAL A 89 10.07 -4.95 -10.30
N LYS A 90 10.98 -4.93 -9.32
CA LYS A 90 10.89 -5.82 -8.16
C LYS A 90 9.72 -5.36 -7.29
N GLU A 91 8.61 -6.08 -7.39
CA GLU A 91 7.38 -5.81 -6.64
C GLU A 91 7.02 -7.03 -5.79
N LEU A 92 6.23 -6.79 -4.74
CA LEU A 92 5.66 -7.82 -3.87
C LEU A 92 4.16 -7.55 -3.72
N GLY A 93 3.36 -8.61 -3.77
CA GLY A 93 1.93 -8.54 -3.49
C GLY A 93 1.38 -9.89 -3.06
N ALA A 94 0.18 -9.84 -2.46
CA ALA A 94 -0.59 -11.00 -2.08
C ALA A 94 -1.84 -11.06 -2.94
N ALA A 95 -2.05 -12.20 -3.62
CA ALA A 95 -3.31 -12.54 -4.26
C ALA A 95 -4.05 -13.54 -3.37
N VAL A 96 -5.30 -13.21 -3.03
CA VAL A 96 -6.17 -14.09 -2.25
C VAL A 96 -7.37 -14.45 -3.11
N TYR A 97 -7.58 -15.76 -3.28
CA TYR A 97 -8.66 -16.31 -4.09
C TYR A 97 -9.72 -16.94 -3.18
N ASN A 98 -10.98 -16.94 -3.61
CA ASN A 98 -12.09 -17.60 -2.91
C ASN A 98 -12.29 -17.12 -1.48
N CYS A 99 -12.13 -15.82 -1.23
CA CYS A 99 -12.25 -15.22 0.10
C CYS A 99 -13.15 -13.98 0.05
N SER A 100 -14.45 -14.22 0.03
CA SER A 100 -15.45 -13.15 -0.04
C SER A 100 -15.41 -12.23 1.18
N CYS A 101 -15.11 -12.74 2.38
CA CYS A 101 -15.01 -11.92 3.59
C CYS A 101 -13.91 -10.84 3.48
N LEU A 102 -12.69 -11.20 3.05
CA LEU A 102 -11.62 -10.22 2.84
C LEU A 102 -11.91 -9.31 1.65
N ALA A 103 -12.47 -9.84 0.55
CA ALA A 103 -12.80 -9.03 -0.62
C ALA A 103 -13.89 -7.99 -0.30
N GLN A 104 -14.88 -8.34 0.54
CA GLN A 104 -15.91 -7.41 1.02
C GLN A 104 -15.34 -6.35 1.95
N ASP A 105 -14.40 -6.70 2.84
CA ASP A 105 -13.78 -5.71 3.71
C ASP A 105 -12.91 -4.71 2.95
N LEU A 106 -12.08 -5.21 2.01
CA LEU A 106 -11.27 -4.34 1.14
C LEU A 106 -12.14 -3.50 0.19
N ARG A 107 -13.31 -4.01 -0.22
CA ARG A 107 -14.28 -3.25 -1.03
C ARG A 107 -14.74 -1.98 -0.32
N LYS A 108 -14.82 -1.93 1.01
CA LYS A 108 -15.17 -0.70 1.73
C LYS A 108 -14.20 0.44 1.44
N ILE A 109 -12.89 0.12 1.36
CA ILE A 109 -11.85 1.08 0.98
C ILE A 109 -12.04 1.52 -0.48
N PHE A 110 -12.34 0.58 -1.39
CA PHE A 110 -12.61 0.92 -2.79
C PHE A 110 -13.82 1.85 -2.95
N GLU A 111 -14.94 1.54 -2.29
CA GLU A 111 -16.16 2.36 -2.39
C GLU A 111 -15.94 3.74 -1.79
N ALA A 112 -15.12 3.88 -0.75
CA ALA A 112 -14.72 5.18 -0.21
C ALA A 112 -13.98 6.01 -1.29
N TYR A 113 -13.02 5.42 -2.00
CA TYR A 113 -12.36 6.09 -3.13
C TYR A 113 -13.33 6.40 -4.26
N TRP A 114 -14.25 5.48 -4.56
CA TRP A 114 -15.24 5.66 -5.60
C TRP A 114 -16.18 6.84 -5.29
N ALA A 115 -16.64 6.97 -4.04
CA ALA A 115 -17.46 8.08 -3.57
C ALA A 115 -16.68 9.41 -3.58
N LEU A 116 -15.43 9.41 -3.11
CA LEU A 116 -14.57 10.59 -3.11
C LEU A 116 -14.09 11.03 -4.51
N GLY A 117 -14.24 10.17 -5.52
CA GLY A 117 -13.99 10.49 -6.92
C GLY A 117 -15.13 11.27 -7.60
N VAL A 118 -16.24 11.55 -6.89
CA VAL A 118 -17.31 12.42 -7.39
C VAL A 118 -16.85 13.89 -7.32
N PRO A 119 -17.07 14.71 -8.38
CA PRO A 119 -16.69 16.12 -8.36
C PRO A 119 -17.26 16.87 -7.16
N GLY A 120 -16.41 17.57 -6.41
CA GLY A 120 -16.81 18.34 -5.23
C GLY A 120 -17.04 17.50 -3.97
N ALA A 121 -16.74 16.20 -3.98
CA ALA A 121 -16.79 15.36 -2.78
C ALA A 121 -15.81 15.87 -1.70
N SER A 122 -16.20 15.68 -0.45
CA SER A 122 -15.39 15.92 0.73
C SER A 122 -15.30 14.65 1.57
N ILE A 123 -14.27 14.56 2.43
CA ILE A 123 -14.18 13.48 3.40
C ILE A 123 -15.32 13.65 4.41
N PRO A 124 -16.24 12.66 4.54
CA PRO A 124 -17.33 12.74 5.50
C PRO A 124 -16.78 12.62 6.94
N ALA A 125 -17.42 13.32 7.86
CA ALA A 125 -17.12 13.23 9.29
C ALA A 125 -18.45 13.26 10.07
N PRO A 126 -18.89 12.14 10.66
CA PRO A 126 -18.29 10.80 10.59
C PRO A 126 -18.44 10.17 9.20
N TRP A 127 -17.65 9.12 8.94
CA TRP A 127 -17.89 8.24 7.79
C TRP A 127 -19.21 7.47 7.97
N PRO A 128 -20.01 7.27 6.91
CA PRO A 128 -21.19 6.41 6.98
C PRO A 128 -20.84 4.95 7.34
N GLU A 129 -21.72 4.26 8.07
CA GLU A 129 -21.46 2.92 8.62
C GLU A 129 -21.12 1.85 7.57
N ASN A 130 -21.58 2.01 6.32
CA ASN A 130 -21.28 1.06 5.25
C ASN A 130 -19.78 1.02 4.89
N TYR A 131 -18.98 1.99 5.33
CA TYR A 131 -17.52 2.00 5.17
C TYR A 131 -16.78 1.43 6.41
N SER A 132 -17.46 1.29 7.55
CA SER A 132 -16.87 0.84 8.82
C SER A 132 -16.52 -0.65 8.80
N THR A 133 -15.58 -1.07 9.64
CA THR A 133 -15.18 -2.48 9.76
C THR A 133 -15.04 -2.93 11.20
N ALA A 134 -15.32 -4.22 11.44
CA ALA A 134 -15.02 -4.89 12.70
C ALA A 134 -13.60 -5.47 12.72
N PHE A 135 -12.89 -5.47 11.59
CA PHE A 135 -11.57 -6.09 11.45
C PHE A 135 -10.46 -5.04 11.58
N ASN A 136 -9.63 -5.19 12.60
CA ASN A 136 -8.58 -4.26 12.94
C ASN A 136 -7.44 -4.98 13.68
N MET A 137 -6.47 -4.19 14.15
CA MET A 137 -5.30 -4.69 14.88
C MET A 137 -5.67 -5.41 16.18
N GLU A 138 -6.71 -4.95 16.88
CA GLU A 138 -7.20 -5.54 18.14
C GLU A 138 -8.11 -6.75 17.92
N THR A 139 -8.91 -6.72 16.85
CA THR A 139 -9.89 -7.76 16.47
C THR A 139 -9.71 -8.14 15.00
N PRO A 140 -8.63 -8.83 14.62
CA PRO A 140 -8.39 -9.24 13.25
C PRO A 140 -9.39 -10.32 12.79
N LEU A 141 -9.59 -10.45 11.48
CA LEU A 141 -10.37 -11.54 10.93
C LEU A 141 -9.54 -12.84 11.01
N GLU A 142 -10.02 -13.81 11.77
CA GLU A 142 -9.44 -15.15 11.84
C GLU A 142 -9.91 -16.01 10.67
N LEU A 143 -8.96 -16.51 9.87
CA LEU A 143 -9.24 -17.40 8.73
C LEU A 143 -8.06 -18.33 8.43
N LYS A 144 -8.17 -19.12 7.37
CA LYS A 144 -7.06 -19.93 6.85
C LYS A 144 -6.62 -19.42 5.48
N LEU A 145 -5.33 -19.12 5.35
CA LEU A 145 -4.67 -18.83 4.08
C LEU A 145 -3.79 -20.02 3.71
N ASN A 146 -4.15 -20.76 2.65
CA ASN A 146 -3.47 -22.01 2.26
C ASN A 146 -3.29 -22.97 3.44
N ASP A 147 -4.41 -23.29 4.12
CA ASP A 147 -4.49 -24.14 5.32
C ASP A 147 -3.75 -23.63 6.57
N THR A 148 -3.08 -22.48 6.48
CA THR A 148 -2.39 -21.84 7.61
C THR A 148 -3.35 -20.91 8.32
N ALA A 149 -3.56 -21.10 9.63
CA ALA A 149 -4.33 -20.17 10.46
C ALA A 149 -3.69 -18.78 10.40
N ALA A 150 -4.50 -17.77 10.14
CA ALA A 150 -4.06 -16.40 9.92
C ALA A 150 -5.07 -15.41 10.50
N ALA A 151 -4.54 -14.41 11.18
CA ALA A 151 -5.25 -13.23 11.64
C ALA A 151 -4.98 -12.10 10.65
N VAL A 152 -6.03 -11.58 9.99
CA VAL A 152 -5.89 -10.64 8.87
C VAL A 152 -6.77 -9.41 9.06
N TYR A 153 -6.22 -8.24 8.78
CA TYR A 153 -6.96 -6.99 8.66
C TYR A 153 -6.30 -6.09 7.61
N PHE A 154 -7.06 -5.17 7.03
CA PHE A 154 -6.50 -4.12 6.18
C PHE A 154 -6.35 -2.83 6.98
N SER A 155 -5.27 -2.09 6.74
CA SER A 155 -5.07 -0.73 7.24
C SER A 155 -5.33 0.31 6.14
N SER A 156 -5.45 1.59 6.52
CA SER A 156 -5.60 2.69 5.57
C SER A 156 -4.86 3.95 6.03
N SER A 157 -4.62 4.88 5.12
CA SER A 157 -4.09 6.21 5.43
C SER A 157 -4.58 7.28 4.44
N PRO A 158 -4.53 8.57 4.82
CA PRO A 158 -4.26 9.09 6.17
C PRO A 158 -5.45 8.86 7.13
N PRO A 159 -5.32 9.16 8.44
CA PRO A 159 -6.39 8.95 9.42
C PRO A 159 -7.78 9.51 9.02
N PRO A 160 -7.91 10.66 8.34
CA PRO A 160 -9.21 11.12 7.83
C PRO A 160 -9.89 10.17 6.82
N LEU A 161 -9.14 9.31 6.13
CA LEU A 161 -9.69 8.28 5.23
C LEU A 161 -9.92 6.93 5.94
N CYS A 162 -9.70 6.85 7.25
CA CYS A 162 -10.01 5.66 8.03
C CYS A 162 -11.44 5.80 8.56
N ALA A 163 -12.37 5.07 7.95
CA ALA A 163 -13.70 4.88 8.53
C ALA A 163 -13.60 4.14 9.88
N GLU A 164 -14.69 4.13 10.64
CA GLU A 164 -14.71 3.55 11.99
C GLU A 164 -14.21 2.10 12.00
N GLY A 165 -13.39 1.80 13.00
CA GLY A 165 -12.72 0.51 13.18
C GLY A 165 -11.51 0.30 12.28
N ARG A 166 -11.26 1.08 11.23
CA ARG A 166 -10.09 0.85 10.35
C ARG A 166 -8.79 1.28 11.03
N THR A 167 -7.84 0.35 11.17
CA THR A 167 -6.49 0.64 11.68
C THR A 167 -5.71 1.59 10.74
N PRO A 168 -5.10 2.67 11.25
CA PRO A 168 -4.21 3.51 10.46
C PRO A 168 -2.91 2.79 10.08
N ASP A 169 -2.43 2.97 8.85
CA ASP A 169 -1.22 2.30 8.32
C ASP A 169 0.01 2.43 9.24
N LEU A 170 0.24 3.62 9.81
CA LEU A 170 1.35 3.83 10.73
C LEU A 170 1.20 2.96 11.99
N GLY A 171 0.00 2.87 12.54
CA GLY A 171 -0.26 2.04 13.72
C GLY A 171 0.05 0.58 13.45
N ALA A 172 -0.47 0.05 12.33
CA ALA A 172 -0.22 -1.32 11.89
C ALA A 172 1.29 -1.62 11.72
N LEU A 173 2.03 -0.71 11.08
CA LEU A 173 3.48 -0.89 10.89
C LEU A 173 4.27 -0.88 12.21
N LEU A 174 3.93 0.03 13.12
CA LEU A 174 4.62 0.12 14.41
C LEU A 174 4.32 -1.11 15.29
N ASP A 175 3.08 -1.59 15.26
CA ASP A 175 2.66 -2.79 15.99
C ASP A 175 3.41 -4.04 15.53
N VAL A 176 3.54 -4.25 14.20
CA VAL A 176 4.34 -5.36 13.65
C VAL A 176 5.79 -5.32 14.15
N ILE A 177 6.40 -4.13 14.28
CA ILE A 177 7.77 -3.98 14.81
C ILE A 177 7.81 -4.23 16.33
N ASP A 178 6.81 -3.75 17.06
CA ASP A 178 6.73 -3.88 18.51
C ASP A 178 6.45 -5.33 18.94
N ALA A 179 5.60 -6.05 18.21
CA ALA A 179 5.24 -7.45 18.45
C ALA A 179 6.31 -8.46 18.02
N ALA A 180 7.31 -8.05 17.22
CA ALA A 180 8.36 -8.95 16.76
C ALA A 180 9.26 -9.43 17.92
N GLU A 181 9.36 -10.75 18.07
CA GLU A 181 10.18 -11.39 19.11
C GLU A 181 11.58 -11.77 18.63
N ALA A 182 11.72 -12.18 17.36
CA ALA A 182 12.96 -12.74 16.83
C ALA A 182 13.61 -11.86 15.76
N PHE A 183 12.85 -11.40 14.77
CA PHE A 183 13.39 -10.59 13.69
C PHE A 183 12.36 -9.65 13.07
N VAL A 184 12.85 -8.60 12.40
CA VAL A 184 12.08 -7.74 11.50
C VAL A 184 12.87 -7.61 10.20
N ALA A 185 12.26 -7.95 9.07
CA ALA A 185 12.86 -7.78 7.75
C ALA A 185 12.13 -6.67 6.99
N VAL A 186 12.85 -5.61 6.63
CA VAL A 186 12.32 -4.44 5.92
C VAL A 186 12.91 -4.41 4.51
N ALA A 187 12.08 -4.39 3.48
CA ALA A 187 12.50 -4.18 2.11
C ALA A 187 11.77 -2.96 1.53
N VAL A 188 12.51 -1.90 1.21
CA VAL A 188 11.95 -0.61 0.79
C VAL A 188 12.73 0.02 -0.36
N MET A 189 12.10 0.89 -1.14
CA MET A 189 12.80 1.67 -2.15
C MET A 189 13.68 2.76 -1.52
N SER A 190 13.15 3.48 -0.53
CA SER A 190 13.83 4.57 0.16
C SER A 190 13.59 4.47 1.65
N TYR A 191 14.63 4.71 2.45
CA TYR A 191 14.55 4.76 3.90
C TYR A 191 15.06 6.11 4.44
N LEU A 192 14.15 6.97 4.88
CA LEU A 192 14.46 8.28 5.43
C LEU A 192 13.57 8.55 6.65
N PRO A 193 14.10 8.73 7.87
CA PRO A 193 13.32 9.14 9.04
C PRO A 193 13.01 10.65 8.99
N THR A 194 12.61 11.16 7.81
CA THR A 194 12.29 12.56 7.57
C THR A 194 11.14 12.67 6.58
N THR A 195 10.40 13.77 6.60
CA THR A 195 9.44 14.06 5.53
C THR A 195 10.16 14.34 4.21
N GLU A 196 9.77 13.61 3.15
CA GLU A 196 10.35 13.75 1.82
C GLU A 196 9.59 14.79 0.97
N PHE A 197 8.26 14.76 1.04
CA PHE A 197 7.38 15.59 0.22
C PHE A 197 6.87 16.86 0.92
N SER A 198 7.00 16.96 2.24
CA SER A 198 6.58 18.14 3.00
C SER A 198 7.69 19.20 3.04
N ARG A 199 7.30 20.48 3.08
CA ARG A 199 8.20 21.62 3.24
C ARG A 199 7.69 22.53 4.38
N PRO A 200 8.55 22.94 5.33
CA PRO A 200 9.95 22.53 5.50
C PRO A 200 10.07 21.03 5.81
N ARG A 201 11.22 20.44 5.49
CA ARG A 201 11.52 19.04 5.85
C ARG A 201 11.54 18.92 7.37
N ARG A 202 10.96 17.84 7.90
CA ARG A 202 10.89 17.57 9.34
C ARG A 202 11.47 16.20 9.63
N PHE A 203 12.13 16.06 10.76
CA PHE A 203 12.49 14.75 11.29
C PHE A 203 11.22 14.01 11.70
N TRP A 204 11.11 12.74 11.31
CA TRP A 204 9.96 11.89 11.56
C TRP A 204 10.44 10.48 11.93
N PRO A 205 10.74 10.24 13.21
CA PRO A 205 11.47 9.05 13.64
C PRO A 205 10.59 7.87 14.03
N ALA A 206 9.28 7.89 13.76
CA ALA A 206 8.35 6.91 14.32
C ALA A 206 8.80 5.45 14.07
N ILE A 207 9.07 5.11 12.80
CA ILE A 207 9.54 3.77 12.41
C ILE A 207 10.98 3.55 12.87
N ASP A 208 11.86 4.53 12.69
CA ASP A 208 13.29 4.43 13.04
C ASP A 208 13.49 4.15 14.53
N ASN A 209 12.81 4.90 15.39
CA ASN A 209 12.83 4.69 16.83
C ASN A 209 12.37 3.28 17.20
N ARG A 210 11.32 2.75 16.56
CA ARG A 210 10.84 1.38 16.86
C ARG A 210 11.81 0.30 16.41
N LEU A 211 12.45 0.45 15.25
CA LEU A 211 13.50 -0.47 14.82
C LEU A 211 14.68 -0.47 15.80
N ARG A 212 15.17 0.73 16.18
CA ARG A 212 16.27 0.86 17.16
C ARG A 212 15.90 0.27 18.52
N ARG A 213 14.69 0.55 18.98
CA ARG A 213 14.15 0.02 20.24
C ARG A 213 14.07 -1.50 20.22
N ALA A 214 13.59 -2.10 19.13
CA ALA A 214 13.51 -3.55 18.97
C ALA A 214 14.90 -4.21 19.08
N VAL A 215 15.91 -3.64 18.42
CA VAL A 215 17.29 -4.14 18.50
C VAL A 215 17.85 -3.99 19.92
N PHE A 216 17.73 -2.80 20.52
CA PHE A 216 18.39 -2.49 21.78
C PHE A 216 17.71 -3.11 23.00
N GLU A 217 16.38 -2.99 23.12
CA GLU A 217 15.65 -3.44 24.31
C GLU A 217 15.31 -4.93 24.26
N ARG A 218 15.13 -5.50 23.07
CA ARG A 218 14.62 -6.88 22.90
C ARG A 218 15.58 -7.81 22.16
N GLY A 219 16.71 -7.33 21.66
CA GLY A 219 17.66 -8.15 20.89
C GLY A 219 17.10 -8.65 19.55
N VAL A 220 16.03 -8.04 19.04
CA VAL A 220 15.38 -8.44 17.79
C VAL A 220 16.32 -8.22 16.61
N LYS A 221 16.47 -9.23 15.76
CA LYS A 221 17.29 -9.14 14.54
C LYS A 221 16.59 -8.31 13.48
N VAL A 222 17.06 -7.11 13.24
CA VAL A 222 16.56 -6.28 12.14
C VAL A 222 17.44 -6.48 10.89
N ARG A 223 16.80 -6.72 9.75
CA ARG A 223 17.40 -6.77 8.42
C ARG A 223 16.75 -5.71 7.56
N LEU A 224 17.53 -4.88 6.90
CA LEU A 224 17.02 -3.82 6.05
C LEU A 224 17.67 -3.89 4.68
N LEU A 225 16.82 -4.00 3.65
CA LEU A 225 17.17 -3.96 2.24
C LEU A 225 16.57 -2.68 1.62
N ALA A 226 17.43 -1.76 1.20
CA ALA A 226 17.04 -0.51 0.54
C ALA A 226 17.52 -0.47 -0.91
N ALA A 227 16.72 0.11 -1.82
CA ALA A 227 17.14 0.21 -3.22
C ALA A 227 18.33 1.17 -3.40
N CYS A 228 19.35 0.72 -4.14
CA CYS A 228 20.50 1.53 -4.53
C CYS A 228 20.57 1.64 -6.05
N TRP A 229 20.19 2.80 -6.58
CA TRP A 229 20.17 3.09 -8.01
C TRP A 229 20.48 4.56 -8.26
N ARG A 230 20.63 4.97 -9.53
CA ARG A 230 21.08 6.33 -9.92
C ARG A 230 20.22 7.46 -9.34
N HIS A 231 18.97 7.18 -8.98
CA HIS A 231 18.02 8.16 -8.44
C HIS A 231 17.81 8.05 -6.92
N SER A 232 18.54 7.16 -6.22
CA SER A 232 18.49 7.11 -4.75
C SER A 232 18.96 8.41 -4.13
N SER A 233 18.22 8.91 -3.13
CA SER A 233 18.58 10.14 -2.41
C SER A 233 19.89 9.96 -1.62
N PRO A 234 20.92 10.80 -1.84
CA PRO A 234 22.16 10.71 -1.07
C PRO A 234 21.97 10.89 0.45
N ALA A 235 20.90 11.58 0.86
CA ALA A 235 20.56 11.77 2.26
C ALA A 235 20.14 10.49 2.99
N MET A 236 19.80 9.42 2.26
CA MET A 236 19.42 8.12 2.83
C MET A 236 20.62 7.41 3.48
N PHE A 237 21.78 7.44 2.83
CA PHE A 237 22.93 6.62 3.25
C PHE A 237 23.45 6.92 4.67
N PRO A 238 23.51 8.18 5.14
CA PRO A 238 23.85 8.46 6.54
C PRO A 238 22.90 7.80 7.55
N PHE A 239 21.59 7.78 7.28
CA PHE A 239 20.62 7.12 8.17
C PHE A 239 20.78 5.60 8.15
N LEU A 240 21.00 5.01 6.97
CA LEU A 240 21.30 3.58 6.85
C LEU A 240 22.56 3.19 7.64
N ARG A 241 23.65 3.98 7.53
CA ARG A 241 24.87 3.75 8.31
C ARG A 241 24.63 3.92 9.81
N SER A 242 23.83 4.89 10.22
CA SER A 242 23.46 5.12 11.61
C SER A 242 22.65 3.97 12.21
N LEU A 243 21.82 3.29 11.42
CA LEU A 243 21.15 2.06 11.84
C LEU A 243 22.11 0.87 11.86
N ALA A 244 22.96 0.72 10.85
CA ALA A 244 23.97 -0.33 10.78
C ALA A 244 24.95 -0.31 11.95
N ALA A 245 25.25 0.88 12.50
CA ALA A 245 26.10 1.04 13.68
C ALA A 245 25.52 0.40 14.97
N LEU A 246 24.25 0.00 14.98
CA LEU A 246 23.68 -0.78 16.08
C LEU A 246 24.03 -2.28 16.00
N ALA A 247 24.64 -2.72 14.89
CA ALA A 247 25.26 -4.04 14.79
C ALA A 247 26.57 -4.03 15.60
N ASP A 248 26.59 -4.77 16.71
CA ASP A 248 27.82 -5.09 17.45
C ASP A 248 27.87 -6.61 17.67
N ASN A 249 29.05 -7.19 17.91
CA ASN A 249 29.39 -8.62 17.97
C ASN A 249 28.59 -9.48 18.97
N ARG A 250 27.60 -8.91 19.67
CA ARG A 250 26.62 -9.62 20.51
C ARG A 250 25.19 -9.58 19.97
N ASN A 251 24.89 -8.70 19.01
CA ASN A 251 23.59 -8.45 18.42
C ASN A 251 23.66 -8.70 16.91
N THR A 252 23.04 -9.79 16.45
CA THR A 252 23.04 -10.17 15.03
C THR A 252 22.19 -9.21 14.18
N TYR A 253 22.77 -8.10 13.71
CA TYR A 253 22.13 -7.15 12.78
C TYR A 253 22.89 -7.15 11.45
N GLY A 254 22.16 -7.11 10.33
CA GLY A 254 22.75 -7.09 8.99
C GLY A 254 21.99 -6.12 8.09
N VAL A 255 22.71 -5.15 7.52
CA VAL A 255 22.22 -4.28 6.43
C VAL A 255 22.89 -4.74 5.16
N GLU A 256 22.08 -5.08 4.16
CA GLU A 256 22.54 -5.43 2.81
C GLU A 256 21.87 -4.51 1.79
#